data_AF-A0A820CAA5-F1
#
_entry.id   AF-A0A820CAA5-F1
#
_cell.length_a   1.000
_cell.length_b   1.000
_cell.length_c   1.000
_cell.angle_alpha   90.00
_cell.angle_beta   90.00
_cell.angle_gamma   90.00
#
_symmetry.space_group_name_H-M   'P 1'
#
loop_
_entity.id
_entity.type
_entity.pdbx_description
1 polymer ?
#
loop_
_entity_poly.entity_id
_entity_poly.type
_entity_poly.pdbx_seq_one_letter_code
_entity_poly.pdbx_strand_id
1 'polypeptide(L)' 'MDADHELKMDLSRREIRVLLLHEFRLGHKATEAANNICSTMGEDILSIRTAQHWFNRFKSGNLELDDLPRP' A
#
# COMPACT_ATOMS: atom_id res chain seq x y z
N MET A 1 -20.84 17.40 16.39
CA MET A 1 -19.62 16.74 16.86
C MET A 1 -18.93 16.24 15.61
N ASP A 2 -17.98 17.07 15.21
CA ASP A 2 -16.71 16.73 14.58
C ASP A 2 -16.74 16.17 13.15
N ALA A 3 -16.26 17.05 12.28
CA ALA A 3 -15.89 16.80 10.92
C ALA A 3 -14.70 15.85 10.88
N ASP A 4 -14.90 14.69 10.28
CA ASP A 4 -13.86 14.00 9.52
C ASP A 4 -14.56 13.10 8.51
N HIS A 5 -15.10 13.69 7.44
CA HIS A 5 -15.39 12.91 6.25
C HIS A 5 -14.07 12.84 5.50
N GLU A 6 -13.20 11.95 5.99
CA GLU A 6 -11.90 11.63 5.45
C GLU A 6 -12.02 11.52 3.92
N LEU A 7 -11.27 12.37 3.22
CA LEU A 7 -11.27 12.40 1.76
C LEU A 7 -10.64 11.09 1.27
N LYS A 8 -11.45 10.05 1.11
CA LYS A 8 -11.04 8.78 0.54
C LYS A 8 -10.49 9.06 -0.85
N MET A 9 -9.15 9.07 -0.98
CA MET A 9 -8.52 9.17 -2.28
C MET A 9 -8.80 7.88 -3.03
N ASP A 10 -9.42 7.98 -4.20
CA ASP A 10 -9.62 6.83 -5.09
C ASP A 10 -8.29 6.50 -5.76
N LEU A 11 -7.47 5.70 -5.07
CA LEU A 11 -6.18 5.25 -5.56
C LEU A 11 -6.35 3.96 -6.36
N SER A 12 -5.82 3.95 -7.58
CA SER A 12 -5.72 2.73 -8.37
C SER A 12 -4.83 1.71 -7.67
N ARG A 13 -5.03 0.42 -8.01
CA ARG A 13 -4.17 -0.67 -7.50
C ARG A 13 -2.69 -0.40 -7.76
N ARG A 14 -2.34 0.24 -8.88
CA ARG A 14 -0.95 0.56 -9.22
C ARG A 14 -0.38 1.64 -8.30
N GLU A 15 -1.15 2.69 -8.00
CA GLU A 15 -0.72 3.75 -7.09
C GLU A 15 -0.49 3.22 -5.67
N ILE A 16 -1.39 2.37 -5.16
CA ILE A 16 -1.20 1.70 -3.85
C ILE A 16 0.11 0.91 -3.82
N ARG A 17 0.45 0.22 -4.91
CA ARG A 17 1.69 -0.57 -5.02
C ARG A 17 2.93 0.32 -5.10
N VAL A 18 2.85 1.48 -5.77
CA VAL A 18 3.93 2.48 -5.78
C VAL A 18 4.18 2.99 -4.36
N LEU A 19 3.12 3.32 -3.61
CA LEU A 19 3.23 3.75 -2.22
C LEU A 19 3.85 2.66 -1.33
N LEU A 20 3.42 1.40 -1.47
CA LEU A 20 4.02 0.28 -0.75
C LEU A 20 5.51 0.09 -1.07
N LEU A 21 5.91 0.29 -2.33
CA LEU A 21 7.33 0.21 -2.72
C LEU A 21 8.14 1.37 -2.12
N HIS A 22 7.55 2.57 -2.06
CA HIS A 22 8.15 3.72 -1.39
C HIS A 22 8.41 3.41 0.10
N GLU A 23 7.39 2.99 0.83
CA GLU A 23 7.51 2.63 2.25
C GLU A 23 8.52 1.48 2.47
N PHE A 24 8.57 0.50 1.58
CA PHE A 24 9.55 -0.58 1.63
C PHE A 24 10.98 -0.05 1.49
N ARG A 25 11.22 0.92 0.59
CA ARG A 25 12.54 1.54 0.40
C ARG A 25 12.96 2.41 1.57
N LEU A 26 12.00 2.98 2.31
CA LEU A 26 12.25 3.67 3.58
C LEU A 26 12.64 2.71 4.72
N GLY A 27 12.50 1.40 4.53
CA GLY A 27 12.84 0.39 5.53
C GLY A 27 11.71 0.14 6.55
N HIS A 28 10.52 0.68 6.33
CA HIS A 28 9.36 0.43 7.18
C HIS A 28 8.91 -1.03 7.10
N LYS A 29 8.13 -1.47 8.09
CA LYS A 29 7.49 -2.79 8.05
C LYS A 29 6.17 -2.71 7.28
N ALA A 30 5.68 -3.84 6.75
CA ALA A 30 4.42 -3.88 5.99
C ALA A 30 3.22 -3.33 6.78
N THR A 31 3.14 -3.60 8.09
CA THR A 31 2.08 -3.07 8.94
C THR A 31 2.18 -1.56 9.12
N GLU A 32 3.39 -1.04 9.28
CA GLU A 32 3.66 0.39 9.40
C GLU A 32 3.34 1.12 8.10
N ALA A 33 3.78 0.57 6.96
CA ALA A 33 3.43 1.06 5.63
C ALA A 33 1.91 1.12 5.40
N ALA A 34 1.17 0.07 5.80
CA ALA A 34 -0.29 0.05 5.69
C ALA A 34 -0.94 1.16 6.52
N ASN A 35 -0.51 1.32 7.77
CA ASN A 35 -1.02 2.37 8.64
C ASN A 35 -0.69 3.77 8.10
N ASN A 36 0.56 4.00 7.68
CA ASN A 36 0.99 5.29 7.12
C ASN A 36 0.17 5.67 5.88
N ILE A 37 -0.06 4.72 4.97
CA ILE A 37 -0.82 4.97 3.76
C ILE A 37 -2.30 5.20 4.09
N CYS A 38 -2.93 4.38 4.94
CA CYS A 38 -4.33 4.60 5.32
C CYS A 38 -4.51 5.94 6.06
N SER A 39 -3.63 6.29 6.99
CA SER A 39 -3.71 7.57 7.72
C SER A 39 -3.45 8.81 6.86
N THR A 40 -2.86 8.68 5.67
CA THR A 40 -2.56 9.82 4.79
C THR A 40 -3.48 9.92 3.57
N MET A 41 -3.96 8.79 3.06
CA MET A 41 -4.76 8.71 1.83
C MET A 41 -6.24 8.46 2.11
N GLY A 42 -6.59 8.01 3.32
CA GLY A 42 -7.94 7.68 3.78
C GLY A 42 -8.05 6.25 4.31
N GLU A 43 -8.99 6.03 5.24
CA GLU A 43 -9.25 4.73 5.85
C GLU A 43 -9.59 3.64 4.82
N ASP A 44 -9.16 2.42 5.14
CA ASP A 44 -9.47 1.19 4.42
C ASP A 44 -9.05 1.19 2.92
N ILE A 45 -8.06 2.01 2.54
CA ILE A 45 -7.46 1.96 1.20
C ILE A 45 -6.70 0.66 0.96
N LEU A 46 -6.05 0.13 2.00
CA LEU A 46 -5.37 -1.15 1.91
C LEU A 46 -5.45 -1.95 3.20
N SER A 47 -5.55 -3.26 3.04
CA SER A 47 -5.43 -4.19 4.15
C SER A 47 -3.95 -4.48 4.47
N ILE A 48 -3.65 -4.76 5.74
CA ILE A 48 -2.33 -5.22 6.18
C ILE A 48 -1.91 -6.50 5.41
N ARG A 49 -2.85 -7.40 5.08
CA ARG A 49 -2.57 -8.60 4.28
C ARG A 49 -2.07 -8.25 2.89
N THR A 50 -2.66 -7.25 2.24
CA THR A 50 -2.21 -6.74 0.94
C THR A 50 -0.79 -6.20 1.04
N ALA A 51 -0.51 -5.36 2.04
CA ALA A 51 0.83 -4.83 2.27
C ALA A 51 1.87 -5.95 2.47
N GLN A 52 1.56 -6.94 3.30
CA GLN A 52 2.44 -8.09 3.55
C GLN A 52 2.73 -8.90 2.29
N HIS A 53 1.71 -9.16 1.45
CA HIS A 53 1.89 -9.86 0.18
C HIS A 53 2.89 -9.13 -0.74
N TRP A 54 2.72 -7.82 -0.90
CA TRP A 54 3.61 -7.00 -1.72
C TRP A 54 5.02 -6.89 -1.14
N PHE A 55 5.14 -6.72 0.18
CA PHE A 55 6.44 -6.69 0.85
C PHE A 55 7.22 -8.00 0.68
N ASN A 56 6.54 -9.15 0.72
CA ASN A 56 7.21 -10.43 0.45
C ASN A 56 7.72 -10.52 -0.99
N ARG A 57 6.97 -9.97 -1.96
CA ARG A 57 7.40 -9.86 -3.36
C ARG A 57 8.62 -8.93 -3.50
N PHE A 58 8.61 -7.78 -2.84
CA PHE A 58 9.73 -6.83 -2.87
C PHE A 58 11.00 -7.43 -2.24
N LYS A 59 10.85 -8.18 -1.14
CA LYS A 59 11.95 -8.92 -0.51
C LYS A 59 12.56 -10.00 -1.41
N SER A 60 11.76 -10.60 -2.30
CA SER A 60 12.29 -11.55 -3.30
C SER A 60 12.89 -10.87 -4.53
N GLY A 61 13.06 -9.53 -4.51
CA GLY A 61 13.65 -8.75 -5.59
C GLY A 61 12.71 -8.45 -6.75
N ASN A 62 11.45 -8.90 -6.70
CA ASN A 62 10.46 -8.57 -7.71
C ASN A 62 9.80 -7.24 -7.36
N LEU A 63 10.20 -6.18 -8.05
CA LEU A 63 9.66 -4.82 -7.91
C LEU A 63 8.62 -4.47 -8.98
N GLU A 64 8.14 -5.44 -9.76
CA GLU A 64 7.10 -5.20 -10.75
C GLU A 64 5.78 -4.89 -10.05
N LEU A 65 5.24 -3.71 -10.34
CA LEU A 65 4.04 -3.16 -9.72
C LEU A 65 2.75 -3.56 -10.46
N ASP A 66 2.87 -4.16 -11.64
CA ASP A 66 1.73 -4.67 -12.36
C ASP A 66 1.46 -6.14 -11.98
N ASP A 67 0.22 -6.56 -12.15
CA ASP A 67 -0.08 -7.99 -12.02
C ASP A 67 0.58 -8.71 -13.20
N LEU A 68 1.35 -9.75 -12.91
CA LEU A 68 1.83 -10.64 -13.97
C LEU A 68 0.60 -11.13 -14.77
N PRO A 69 0.67 -11.16 -16.10
CA PRO A 69 -0.40 -11.75 -16.89
C PRO A 69 -0.63 -13.17 -16.38
N ARG A 70 -1.86 -13.46 -15.95
CA ARG A 70 -2.25 -14.82 -15.60
C ARG A 70 -2.35 -15.61 -16.91
N PRO A 71 -1.58 -16.70 -17.09
CA PRO A 71 -1.76 -17.59 -18.24
C PRO A 71 -3.13 -18.29 -18.20
#